data_AF-E9DVN9-F1
#
_entry.id   AF-E9DVN9-F1
#
_cell.length_a   1.000
_cell.length_b   1.000
_cell.length_c   1.000
_cell.angle_alpha   90.00
_cell.angle_beta   90.00
_cell.angle_gamma   90.00
#
_symmetry.space_group_name_H-M   'P 1'
#
loop_
_entity.id
_entity.type
_entity.pdbx_description
1 polymer ?
#
loop_
_entity_poly.entity_id
_entity_poly.type
_entity_poly.pdbx_seq_one_letter_code
_entity_poly.pdbx_strand_id
1 'polypeptide(L)'
;MRIDSHELSTADGPKPKHKLSDFITPPSSPPQTLSSSRKHQPIPQKPRGSASNASLAETFVDDWNCELTRQKQIKSACPVNQSKEVSRKGKKMEFEATKQAIAENFVRELDLQIANGQISKLTNSTNGVKIVWTKSLHTTAGRANWRRETVRTKQSDGSIVDTMHKHHASIELADKVIDDENRLLNVLAHEFCHLTTFMISGLTTNPHGKEFKSWASKCSRIFGHRGIHVTTKHAYEIDFKYKWECTDCRLEYKRHSRSIDTQRHRCGTCKGELKQVKPAPRANVANNKGASGQSEYQLFVKDQMKLVKQENPDVPQREILKMIAGKWADEKKKQKNARSHTTEDTVIGKQPDEAHFTTKLMDDLTLGD
;
A
#
# COMPACT_ATOMS: atom_id res chain seq x y z
N MET A 1 -78.22 -41.17 30.06
CA MET A 1 -77.38 -41.69 31.18
C MET A 1 -76.37 -40.59 31.45
N ARG A 2 -76.40 -39.87 32.58
CA ARG A 2 -76.08 -40.27 33.97
C ARG A 2 -74.66 -40.88 34.09
N ILE A 3 -73.81 -40.53 35.06
CA ILE A 3 -73.66 -39.35 35.97
C ILE A 3 -72.34 -39.59 36.78
N ASP A 4 -71.55 -38.55 37.11
CA ASP A 4 -70.56 -38.47 38.23
C ASP A 4 -69.41 -39.53 38.38
N SER A 5 -68.35 -39.36 39.20
CA SER A 5 -67.54 -38.18 39.66
C SER A 5 -66.35 -38.67 40.54
N HIS A 6 -65.30 -37.82 40.71
CA HIS A 6 -64.47 -37.65 41.95
C HIS A 6 -63.62 -38.86 42.49
N GLU A 7 -62.51 -38.74 43.28
CA GLU A 7 -61.59 -37.64 43.68
C GLU A 7 -60.26 -38.16 44.31
N LEU A 8 -59.28 -37.25 44.55
CA LEU A 8 -58.21 -37.16 45.60
C LEU A 8 -57.56 -38.42 46.27
N SER A 9 -56.26 -38.47 46.62
CA SER A 9 -55.59 -37.64 47.65
C SER A 9 -54.09 -38.03 47.91
N THR A 10 -53.23 -37.05 48.29
CA THR A 10 -52.08 -37.04 49.27
C THR A 10 -51.10 -38.24 49.46
N ALA A 11 -49.84 -38.13 49.95
CA ALA A 11 -48.84 -37.05 50.15
C ALA A 11 -47.49 -37.63 50.68
N ASP A 12 -46.43 -36.81 50.68
CA ASP A 12 -45.18 -36.84 51.49
C ASP A 12 -44.08 -37.94 51.39
N GLY A 13 -42.85 -37.55 51.76
CA GLY A 13 -41.57 -38.30 51.63
C GLY A 13 -41.14 -39.12 52.87
N PRO A 14 -39.83 -39.43 53.12
CA PRO A 14 -38.65 -38.57 52.89
C PRO A 14 -37.34 -39.25 52.36
N LYS A 15 -36.24 -38.46 52.34
CA LYS A 15 -34.82 -38.77 52.02
C LYS A 15 -34.12 -39.59 53.17
N PRO A 16 -32.77 -39.83 53.31
CA PRO A 16 -31.59 -39.22 52.63
C PRO A 16 -30.21 -39.99 52.52
N LYS A 17 -29.19 -39.29 51.97
CA LYS A 17 -27.72 -39.25 52.31
C LYS A 17 -26.66 -39.92 51.40
N HIS A 18 -25.81 -39.05 50.82
CA HIS A 18 -24.31 -39.04 50.76
C HIS A 18 -23.51 -40.29 50.30
N LYS A 19 -22.31 -40.21 49.68
CA LYS A 19 -21.19 -39.26 49.91
C LYS A 19 -20.17 -39.26 48.74
N LEU A 20 -19.36 -38.20 48.61
CA LEU A 20 -18.17 -38.09 47.74
C LEU A 20 -16.88 -38.53 48.46
N SER A 21 -15.81 -38.78 47.67
CA SER A 21 -14.40 -38.36 47.86
C SER A 21 -13.28 -39.45 47.82
N ASP A 22 -12.46 -39.39 46.76
CA ASP A 22 -11.00 -39.15 46.77
C ASP A 22 -9.91 -40.19 47.19
N PHE A 23 -9.02 -40.44 46.20
CA PHE A 23 -7.55 -40.69 46.21
C PHE A 23 -6.86 -41.73 47.13
N ILE A 24 -5.90 -42.50 46.55
CA ILE A 24 -4.54 -42.86 47.05
C ILE A 24 -3.75 -43.73 46.02
N THR A 25 -2.41 -43.59 45.98
CA THR A 25 -1.37 -44.36 45.23
C THR A 25 -0.17 -44.64 46.18
N PRO A 26 0.95 -45.34 45.86
CA PRO A 26 1.35 -46.34 44.81
C PRO A 26 1.93 -47.65 45.44
N PRO A 27 2.80 -48.49 44.80
CA PRO A 27 4.28 -48.31 44.81
C PRO A 27 5.04 -48.80 43.52
N SER A 28 6.36 -49.12 43.59
CA SER A 28 7.35 -48.91 42.49
C SER A 28 8.46 -49.99 42.27
N SER A 29 8.97 -50.10 41.02
CA SER A 29 10.32 -50.59 40.58
C SER A 29 10.66 -52.10 40.71
N PRO A 30 11.76 -52.65 40.11
CA PRO A 30 12.91 -52.10 39.31
C PRO A 30 12.98 -52.71 37.87
N PRO A 31 14.11 -53.00 37.13
CA PRO A 31 15.56 -52.68 37.26
C PRO A 31 16.39 -52.29 35.98
N GLN A 32 17.56 -51.67 36.22
CA GLN A 32 18.93 -51.82 35.64
C GLN A 32 19.26 -52.00 34.11
N THR A 33 20.01 -51.01 33.56
CA THR A 33 21.32 -51.03 32.82
C THR A 33 21.73 -52.21 31.90
N LEU A 34 22.45 -52.09 30.76
CA LEU A 34 23.32 -51.02 30.19
C LEU A 34 23.67 -51.32 28.69
N SER A 35 24.29 -50.34 28.01
CA SER A 35 25.25 -50.45 26.86
C SER A 35 24.84 -50.25 25.38
N SER A 36 25.61 -49.35 24.77
CA SER A 36 25.74 -48.84 23.39
C SER A 36 25.84 -49.85 22.23
N SER A 37 25.28 -49.50 21.06
CA SER A 37 26.07 -49.37 19.81
C SER A 37 25.36 -48.65 18.64
N ARG A 38 26.17 -48.21 17.67
CA ARG A 38 25.88 -47.16 16.66
C ARG A 38 25.81 -47.76 15.24
N LYS A 39 24.72 -47.55 14.48
CA LYS A 39 24.72 -47.08 13.06
C LYS A 39 23.39 -47.28 12.31
N HIS A 40 23.23 -46.41 11.32
CA HIS A 40 22.15 -46.19 10.35
C HIS A 40 21.46 -47.43 9.73
N GLN A 41 20.17 -47.24 9.41
CA GLN A 41 19.48 -47.95 8.32
C GLN A 41 18.81 -46.96 7.33
N PRO A 42 18.51 -47.38 6.09
CA PRO A 42 18.30 -46.47 4.95
C PRO A 42 16.83 -46.12 4.68
N ILE A 43 16.62 -45.14 3.80
CA ILE A 43 15.31 -44.71 3.27
C ILE A 43 14.78 -45.73 2.25
N PRO A 44 13.56 -46.28 2.41
CA PRO A 44 12.86 -46.99 1.33
C PRO A 44 12.02 -46.05 0.45
N GLN A 45 11.78 -46.46 -0.80
CA GLN A 45 11.14 -45.66 -1.84
C GLN A 45 9.60 -45.69 -1.80
N LYS A 46 8.97 -44.76 -2.52
CA LYS A 46 7.50 -44.62 -2.66
C LYS A 46 6.88 -45.71 -3.55
N PRO A 47 5.73 -46.31 -3.19
CA PRO A 47 4.89 -47.05 -4.13
C PRO A 47 3.91 -46.13 -4.88
N ARG A 48 3.49 -46.52 -6.09
CA ARG A 48 2.42 -45.86 -6.86
C ARG A 48 1.07 -46.57 -6.63
N GLY A 49 0.05 -45.77 -6.30
CA GLY A 49 -1.30 -45.86 -6.88
C GLY A 49 -2.28 -46.96 -6.41
N SER A 50 -3.35 -46.53 -5.74
CA SER A 50 -4.75 -46.87 -6.09
C SER A 50 -5.71 -45.95 -5.29
N ALA A 51 -6.96 -45.79 -5.72
CA ALA A 51 -7.86 -44.73 -5.29
C ALA A 51 -8.85 -45.14 -4.18
N SER A 52 -9.20 -44.19 -3.30
CA SER A 52 -10.52 -44.07 -2.67
C SER A 52 -10.71 -42.68 -2.03
N ASN A 53 -11.97 -42.30 -1.79
CA ASN A 53 -12.38 -40.93 -1.49
C ASN A 53 -12.18 -40.54 -0.02
N ALA A 54 -11.67 -39.33 0.27
CA ALA A 54 -12.18 -38.45 1.35
C ALA A 54 -11.51 -37.06 1.38
N SER A 55 -12.35 -36.03 1.30
CA SER A 55 -12.25 -34.71 1.97
C SER A 55 -10.93 -34.34 2.69
N LEU A 56 -10.18 -33.37 2.14
CA LEU A 56 -9.41 -32.43 2.96
C LEU A 56 -9.35 -31.05 2.30
N ALA A 57 -9.38 -29.99 3.11
CA ALA A 57 -9.57 -28.62 2.64
C ALA A 57 -8.37 -28.10 1.83
N GLU A 58 -8.61 -27.70 0.57
CA GLU A 58 -7.62 -26.96 -0.21
C GLU A 58 -7.55 -25.51 0.25
N THR A 59 -6.46 -25.16 0.92
CA THR A 59 -6.04 -23.77 1.12
C THR A 59 -5.62 -23.18 -0.22
N PHE A 60 -6.52 -22.48 -0.89
CA PHE A 60 -6.20 -21.74 -2.11
C PHE A 60 -5.23 -20.59 -1.79
N VAL A 61 -4.00 -20.74 -2.28
CA VAL A 61 -3.06 -19.63 -2.45
C VAL A 61 -3.35 -19.04 -3.83
N ASP A 62 -3.66 -17.74 -3.90
CA ASP A 62 -3.88 -17.05 -5.17
C ASP A 62 -2.64 -17.15 -6.07
N ASP A 63 -2.72 -17.98 -7.12
CA ASP A 63 -1.65 -18.17 -8.10
C ASP A 63 -1.44 -16.88 -8.90
N TRP A 64 -0.43 -16.12 -8.51
CA TRP A 64 -0.05 -14.86 -9.13
C TRP A 64 1.29 -14.99 -9.85
N ASN A 65 1.27 -14.63 -11.14
CA ASN A 65 2.41 -14.44 -12.03
C ASN A 65 2.86 -15.63 -12.91
N CYS A 66 1.92 -16.21 -13.67
CA CYS A 66 2.22 -16.96 -14.90
C CYS A 66 1.97 -16.11 -16.17
N GLU A 67 2.99 -15.34 -16.59
CA GLU A 67 3.19 -14.96 -18.00
C GLU A 67 4.69 -14.77 -18.22
N LEU A 68 5.31 -15.73 -18.92
CA LEU A 68 6.76 -15.73 -19.18
C LEU A 68 7.07 -14.90 -20.44
N THR A 69 7.43 -13.64 -20.20
CA THR A 69 8.42 -12.89 -20.99
C THR A 69 8.32 -12.99 -22.52
N ARG A 70 7.47 -12.18 -23.15
CA ARG A 70 7.65 -11.83 -24.57
C ARG A 70 8.52 -10.58 -24.70
N GLN A 71 9.67 -10.72 -25.37
CA GLN A 71 10.73 -9.70 -25.47
C GLN A 71 10.20 -8.39 -26.08
N LYS A 72 10.47 -7.25 -25.41
CA LYS A 72 10.15 -5.91 -25.91
C LYS A 72 11.42 -5.23 -26.41
N GLN A 73 11.43 -4.84 -27.69
CA GLN A 73 12.57 -4.15 -28.31
C GLN A 73 12.84 -2.79 -27.66
N ILE A 74 14.12 -2.44 -27.62
CA ILE A 74 14.64 -1.23 -26.99
C ILE A 74 14.21 -0.01 -27.81
N LYS A 75 13.56 0.96 -27.17
CA LYS A 75 13.39 2.32 -27.70
C LYS A 75 14.28 3.30 -26.91
N SER A 76 14.85 4.25 -27.62
CA SER A 76 15.84 5.21 -27.12
C SER A 76 15.30 6.10 -26.00
N ALA A 77 16.16 6.41 -25.03
CA ALA A 77 15.82 7.27 -23.90
C ALA A 77 15.75 8.75 -24.33
N CYS A 78 14.62 9.40 -24.05
CA CYS A 78 14.50 10.86 -24.10
C CYS A 78 14.73 11.47 -22.70
N PRO A 79 15.26 12.70 -22.60
CA PRO A 79 15.56 13.32 -21.31
C PRO A 79 14.30 13.61 -20.48
N VAL A 80 14.40 13.40 -19.17
CA VAL A 80 13.29 13.58 -18.23
C VAL A 80 13.18 15.06 -17.84
N ASN A 81 12.24 15.77 -18.46
CA ASN A 81 11.95 17.16 -18.11
C ASN A 81 11.37 17.29 -16.68
N GLN A 82 12.10 18.01 -15.82
CA GLN A 82 11.78 18.23 -14.40
C GLN A 82 10.41 18.87 -14.17
N SER A 83 9.91 19.67 -15.12
CA SER A 83 8.57 20.26 -15.09
C SER A 83 7.43 19.23 -15.01
N LYS A 84 7.60 18.05 -15.62
CA LYS A 84 6.62 16.96 -15.56
C LYS A 84 6.55 16.30 -14.17
N GLU A 85 7.63 16.35 -13.39
CA GLU A 85 7.69 15.73 -12.06
C GLU A 85 6.99 16.58 -11.00
N VAL A 86 7.17 17.90 -11.04
CA VAL A 86 6.45 18.85 -10.17
C VAL A 86 4.94 18.78 -10.40
N SER A 87 4.50 18.79 -11.68
CA SER A 87 3.08 18.67 -12.03
C SER A 87 2.45 17.36 -11.56
N ARG A 88 3.15 16.23 -11.71
CA ARG A 88 2.71 14.92 -11.17
C ARG A 88 2.57 14.92 -9.65
N LYS A 89 3.48 15.59 -8.94
CA LYS A 89 3.43 15.67 -7.47
C LYS A 89 2.23 16.51 -6.98
N GLY A 90 1.91 17.61 -7.67
CA GLY A 90 0.73 18.43 -7.39
C GLY A 90 -0.57 17.64 -7.58
N LYS A 91 -0.77 17.04 -8.76
CA LYS A 91 -1.95 16.20 -9.05
C LYS A 91 -2.12 15.05 -8.06
N LYS A 92 -1.01 14.43 -7.63
CA LYS A 92 -1.08 13.39 -6.59
C LYS A 92 -1.59 13.96 -5.26
N MET A 93 -1.11 15.12 -4.80
CA MET A 93 -1.60 15.70 -3.54
C MET A 93 -3.09 16.07 -3.58
N GLU A 94 -3.56 16.59 -4.71
CA GLU A 94 -4.97 16.90 -4.95
C GLU A 94 -5.84 15.63 -4.96
N PHE A 95 -5.40 14.57 -5.64
CA PHE A 95 -6.06 13.26 -5.61
C PHE A 95 -6.08 12.66 -4.19
N GLU A 96 -4.96 12.69 -3.47
CA GLU A 96 -4.87 12.18 -2.09
C GLU A 96 -5.83 12.91 -1.12
N ALA A 97 -6.12 14.19 -1.35
CA ALA A 97 -7.08 14.97 -0.58
C ALA A 97 -8.55 14.66 -0.95
N THR A 98 -8.83 14.30 -2.21
CA THR A 98 -10.19 14.14 -2.75
C THR A 98 -10.67 12.68 -2.84
N LYS A 99 -9.74 11.71 -2.84
CA LYS A 99 -10.04 10.28 -3.09
C LYS A 99 -11.09 9.66 -2.17
N GLN A 100 -11.21 10.11 -0.92
CA GLN A 100 -12.25 9.61 0.00
C GLN A 100 -13.65 10.01 -0.48
N ALA A 101 -13.85 11.29 -0.78
CA ALA A 101 -15.14 11.80 -1.25
C ALA A 101 -15.51 11.22 -2.63
N ILE A 102 -14.52 11.07 -3.52
CA ILE A 102 -14.71 10.38 -4.81
C ILE A 102 -15.20 8.94 -4.58
N ALA A 103 -14.57 8.20 -3.66
CA ALA A 103 -14.93 6.82 -3.37
C ALA A 103 -16.35 6.68 -2.79
N GLU A 104 -16.71 7.49 -1.81
CA GLU A 104 -18.03 7.49 -1.18
C GLU A 104 -19.14 7.90 -2.15
N ASN A 105 -18.89 8.93 -2.97
CA ASN A 105 -19.82 9.37 -4.00
C ASN A 105 -20.02 8.28 -5.07
N PHE A 106 -18.94 7.65 -5.52
CA PHE A 106 -19.02 6.63 -6.55
C PHE A 106 -19.66 5.33 -6.06
N VAL A 107 -19.45 4.91 -4.80
CA VAL A 107 -20.15 3.74 -4.25
C VAL A 107 -21.66 3.99 -4.11
N ARG A 108 -22.08 5.22 -3.78
CA ARG A 108 -23.49 5.62 -3.79
C ARG A 108 -24.08 5.62 -5.21
N GLU A 109 -23.32 6.11 -6.19
CA GLU A 109 -23.71 6.10 -7.61
C GLU A 109 -23.83 4.65 -8.16
N LEU A 110 -22.88 3.79 -7.84
CA LEU A 110 -22.91 2.35 -8.14
C LEU A 110 -24.15 1.68 -7.54
N ASP A 111 -24.45 1.91 -6.27
CA ASP A 111 -25.63 1.31 -5.64
C ASP A 111 -26.94 1.75 -6.30
N LEU A 112 -27.08 3.04 -6.64
CA LEU A 112 -28.27 3.54 -7.34
C LEU A 112 -28.41 2.95 -8.75
N GLN A 113 -27.34 2.93 -9.55
CA GLN A 113 -27.40 2.52 -10.97
C GLN A 113 -27.34 1.00 -11.19
N ILE A 114 -26.65 0.28 -10.30
CA ILE A 114 -26.38 -1.16 -10.44
C ILE A 114 -27.31 -1.97 -9.55
N ALA A 115 -27.47 -1.60 -8.28
CA ALA A 115 -28.22 -2.38 -7.30
C ALA A 115 -29.59 -1.77 -6.93
N ASN A 116 -29.97 -0.64 -7.54
CA ASN A 116 -31.20 0.10 -7.28
C ASN A 116 -31.36 0.51 -5.80
N GLY A 117 -30.28 0.90 -5.14
CA GLY A 117 -30.26 1.31 -3.72
C GLY A 117 -30.32 0.16 -2.70
N GLN A 118 -30.26 -1.09 -3.15
CA GLN A 118 -30.40 -2.26 -2.26
C GLN A 118 -29.24 -2.41 -1.27
N ILE A 119 -28.00 -2.06 -1.65
CA ILE A 119 -26.86 -2.18 -0.73
C ILE A 119 -26.99 -1.15 0.40
N SER A 120 -27.36 0.10 0.08
CA SER A 120 -27.65 1.12 1.09
C SER A 120 -28.82 0.71 1.99
N LYS A 121 -29.91 0.16 1.43
CA LYS A 121 -31.05 -0.34 2.23
C LYS A 121 -30.64 -1.45 3.21
N LEU A 122 -29.82 -2.41 2.77
CA LEU A 122 -29.34 -3.52 3.61
C LEU A 122 -28.32 -3.07 4.68
N THR A 123 -27.51 -2.05 4.39
CA THR A 123 -26.46 -1.51 5.28
C THR A 123 -26.90 -0.31 6.13
N ASN A 124 -28.14 0.16 5.98
CA ASN A 124 -28.65 1.34 6.69
C ASN A 124 -28.53 1.23 8.22
N SER A 125 -28.76 0.02 8.75
CA SER A 125 -28.63 -0.28 10.19
C SER A 125 -27.19 -0.42 10.71
N THR A 126 -26.18 -0.34 9.83
CA THR A 126 -24.75 -0.51 10.15
C THR A 126 -23.87 0.66 9.68
N ASN A 127 -24.49 1.81 9.38
CA ASN A 127 -23.88 3.03 8.84
C ASN A 127 -23.31 2.89 7.41
N GLY A 128 -23.97 2.14 6.54
CA GLY A 128 -23.60 2.06 5.12
C GLY A 128 -22.41 1.14 4.82
N VAL A 129 -21.91 1.23 3.59
CA VAL A 129 -20.65 0.57 3.16
C VAL A 129 -19.46 1.43 3.60
N LYS A 130 -18.57 0.87 4.40
CA LYS A 130 -17.41 1.60 4.96
C LYS A 130 -16.21 1.53 4.03
N ILE A 131 -15.67 2.68 3.61
CA ILE A 131 -14.45 2.74 2.78
C ILE A 131 -13.23 2.86 3.71
N VAL A 132 -12.28 1.92 3.59
CA VAL A 132 -11.11 1.80 4.49
C VAL A 132 -9.81 1.81 3.69
N TRP A 133 -9.01 2.85 3.83
CA TRP A 133 -7.69 2.93 3.19
C TRP A 133 -6.64 2.22 4.03
N THR A 134 -5.91 1.28 3.43
CA THR A 134 -4.88 0.50 4.11
C THR A 134 -3.54 0.53 3.40
N LYS A 135 -2.48 0.52 4.22
CA LYS A 135 -1.07 0.49 3.80
C LYS A 135 -0.47 -0.91 3.76
N SER A 136 -1.22 -1.94 4.16
CA SER A 136 -0.80 -3.36 4.22
C SER A 136 -1.18 -4.18 2.98
N LEU A 137 -2.18 -3.76 2.19
CA LEU A 137 -2.49 -4.40 0.92
C LEU A 137 -1.33 -4.18 -0.07
N HIS A 138 -0.75 -5.30 -0.51
CA HIS A 138 0.45 -5.36 -1.36
C HIS A 138 0.29 -6.30 -2.56
N THR A 139 -0.74 -7.14 -2.56
CA THR A 139 -1.04 -8.13 -3.61
C THR A 139 -2.35 -7.82 -4.37
N THR A 140 -3.32 -7.16 -3.72
CA THR A 140 -4.56 -6.69 -4.35
C THR A 140 -4.70 -5.17 -4.22
N ALA A 141 -5.45 -4.56 -5.14
CA ALA A 141 -5.72 -3.12 -5.12
C ALA A 141 -6.90 -2.74 -4.20
N GLY A 142 -7.84 -3.67 -4.01
CA GLY A 142 -8.91 -3.58 -3.02
C GLY A 142 -9.25 -4.96 -2.42
N ARG A 143 -10.21 -4.96 -1.49
CA ARG A 143 -10.96 -6.14 -0.99
C ARG A 143 -12.34 -5.74 -0.48
N ALA A 144 -13.39 -6.41 -0.95
CA ALA A 144 -14.71 -6.36 -0.36
C ALA A 144 -14.82 -7.31 0.85
N ASN A 145 -15.21 -6.78 2.02
CA ASN A 145 -15.56 -7.56 3.19
C ASN A 145 -17.06 -7.44 3.48
N TRP A 146 -17.70 -8.57 3.79
CA TRP A 146 -19.10 -8.60 4.21
C TRP A 146 -19.31 -9.63 5.32
N ARG A 147 -20.16 -9.29 6.30
CA ARG A 147 -20.71 -10.23 7.28
C ARG A 147 -22.20 -9.96 7.49
N ARG A 148 -22.97 -11.05 7.67
CA ARG A 148 -24.37 -11.01 8.10
C ARG A 148 -24.45 -11.36 9.58
N GLU A 149 -25.06 -10.49 10.36
CA GLU A 149 -25.37 -10.69 11.78
C GLU A 149 -26.87 -10.94 11.92
N THR A 150 -27.25 -11.99 12.64
CA THR A 150 -28.66 -12.35 12.87
C THR A 150 -29.04 -12.01 14.30
N VAL A 151 -29.83 -10.95 14.48
CA VAL A 151 -30.33 -10.51 15.78
C VAL A 151 -31.71 -11.13 15.98
N ARG A 152 -31.87 -11.93 17.04
CA ARG A 152 -33.14 -12.56 17.42
C ARG A 152 -33.69 -11.89 18.67
N THR A 153 -34.84 -11.25 18.54
CA THR A 153 -35.57 -10.68 19.68
C THR A 153 -36.40 -11.79 20.31
N LYS A 154 -36.25 -11.99 21.62
CA LYS A 154 -37.03 -12.99 22.38
C LYS A 154 -38.06 -12.31 23.28
N GLN A 155 -39.22 -12.95 23.43
CA GLN A 155 -40.19 -12.62 24.48
C GLN A 155 -39.75 -13.21 25.83
N SER A 156 -40.43 -12.80 26.90
CA SER A 156 -40.18 -13.27 28.27
C SER A 156 -40.45 -14.77 28.48
N ASP A 157 -41.24 -15.40 27.61
CA ASP A 157 -41.48 -16.85 27.56
C ASP A 157 -40.35 -17.64 26.85
N GLY A 158 -39.37 -16.93 26.27
CA GLY A 158 -38.28 -17.51 25.48
C GLY A 158 -38.56 -17.69 23.99
N SER A 159 -39.79 -17.43 23.53
CA SER A 159 -40.20 -17.47 22.12
C SER A 159 -39.50 -16.38 21.29
N ILE A 160 -39.19 -16.68 20.04
CA ILE A 160 -38.55 -15.72 19.12
C ILE A 160 -39.65 -14.88 18.46
N VAL A 161 -39.66 -13.58 18.75
CA VAL A 161 -40.66 -12.61 18.25
C VAL A 161 -40.30 -12.12 16.85
N ASP A 162 -39.01 -11.84 16.66
CA ASP A 162 -38.48 -11.23 15.44
C ASP A 162 -37.04 -11.71 15.19
N THR A 163 -36.67 -11.82 13.92
CA THR A 163 -35.33 -12.17 13.46
C THR A 163 -34.89 -11.17 12.40
N MET A 164 -34.15 -10.16 12.83
CA MET A 164 -33.60 -9.11 11.96
C MET A 164 -32.16 -9.46 11.53
N HIS A 165 -31.86 -9.26 10.24
CA HIS A 165 -30.50 -9.37 9.72
C HIS A 165 -29.84 -7.99 9.58
N LYS A 166 -28.66 -7.82 10.17
CA LYS A 166 -27.79 -6.65 9.98
C LYS A 166 -26.65 -7.02 9.03
N HIS A 167 -26.46 -6.25 7.97
CA HIS A 167 -25.40 -6.50 6.97
C HIS A 167 -24.28 -5.48 7.19
N HIS A 168 -23.14 -5.92 7.73
CA HIS A 168 -21.96 -5.05 7.83
C HIS A 168 -21.12 -5.25 6.57
N ALA A 169 -20.82 -4.18 5.84
CA ALA A 169 -20.02 -4.20 4.62
C ALA A 169 -18.92 -3.14 4.67
N SER A 170 -17.74 -3.49 4.15
CA SER A 170 -16.65 -2.54 3.91
C SER A 170 -15.89 -2.86 2.63
N ILE A 171 -15.29 -1.83 2.05
CA ILE A 171 -14.34 -1.96 0.95
C ILE A 171 -12.99 -1.44 1.45
N GLU A 172 -12.03 -2.34 1.56
CA GLU A 172 -10.64 -2.00 1.82
C GLU A 172 -9.95 -1.61 0.51
N LEU A 173 -9.15 -0.54 0.53
CA LEU A 173 -8.46 0.00 -0.64
C LEU A 173 -6.97 0.19 -0.36
N ALA A 174 -6.13 -0.19 -1.31
CA ALA A 174 -4.67 -0.15 -1.19
C ALA A 174 -4.11 1.25 -1.47
N ASP A 175 -3.81 1.98 -0.40
CA ASP A 175 -3.29 3.37 -0.37
C ASP A 175 -2.04 3.59 -1.26
N LYS A 176 -1.24 2.54 -1.48
CA LYS A 176 0.01 2.59 -2.27
C LYS A 176 -0.14 2.12 -3.72
N VAL A 177 -1.30 1.59 -4.10
CA VAL A 177 -1.58 1.01 -5.43
C VAL A 177 -2.53 1.89 -6.21
N ILE A 178 -3.47 2.56 -5.53
CA ILE A 178 -4.41 3.49 -6.14
C ILE A 178 -3.79 4.90 -6.09
N ASP A 179 -3.25 5.34 -7.22
CA ASP A 179 -2.53 6.60 -7.40
C ASP A 179 -3.21 7.59 -8.36
N ASP A 180 -4.33 7.18 -8.99
CA ASP A 180 -5.17 8.00 -9.86
C ASP A 180 -6.68 7.66 -9.71
N GLU A 181 -7.53 8.57 -10.17
CA GLU A 181 -8.99 8.44 -10.09
C GLU A 181 -9.55 7.30 -10.95
N ASN A 182 -9.08 7.13 -12.18
CA ASN A 182 -9.60 6.07 -13.06
C ASN A 182 -9.32 4.68 -12.47
N ARG A 183 -8.15 4.48 -11.85
CA ARG A 183 -7.84 3.28 -11.09
C ARG A 183 -8.75 3.11 -9.86
N LEU A 184 -9.01 4.19 -9.10
CA LEU A 184 -9.92 4.16 -7.96
C LEU A 184 -11.32 3.68 -8.38
N LEU A 185 -11.87 4.28 -9.43
CA LEU A 185 -13.21 3.94 -9.94
C LEU A 185 -13.29 2.49 -10.44
N ASN A 186 -12.29 2.01 -11.18
CA ASN A 186 -12.24 0.62 -11.66
C ASN A 186 -12.14 -0.39 -10.50
N VAL A 187 -11.30 -0.14 -9.49
CA VAL A 187 -11.18 -1.00 -8.30
C VAL A 187 -12.48 -0.99 -7.50
N LEU A 188 -13.06 0.17 -7.22
CA LEU A 188 -14.34 0.27 -6.52
C LEU A 188 -15.47 -0.47 -7.23
N ALA A 189 -15.55 -0.37 -8.56
CA ALA A 189 -16.56 -1.10 -9.33
C ALA A 189 -16.37 -2.63 -9.22
N HIS A 190 -15.13 -3.13 -9.15
CA HIS A 190 -14.83 -4.55 -8.91
C HIS A 190 -15.26 -4.98 -7.50
N GLU A 191 -14.84 -4.27 -6.45
CA GLU A 191 -15.19 -4.60 -5.06
C GLU A 191 -16.71 -4.47 -4.81
N PHE A 192 -17.37 -3.52 -5.47
CA PHE A 192 -18.83 -3.39 -5.42
C PHE A 192 -19.55 -4.59 -6.07
N CYS A 193 -19.01 -5.16 -7.16
CA CYS A 193 -19.55 -6.39 -7.75
C CYS A 193 -19.41 -7.61 -6.82
N HIS A 194 -18.39 -7.64 -5.96
CA HIS A 194 -18.33 -8.61 -4.87
C HIS A 194 -19.43 -8.37 -3.83
N LEU A 195 -19.60 -7.14 -3.34
CA LEU A 195 -20.67 -6.83 -2.38
C LEU A 195 -22.07 -7.17 -2.91
N THR A 196 -22.39 -6.87 -4.17
CA THR A 196 -23.70 -7.25 -4.75
C THR A 196 -23.85 -8.78 -4.86
N THR A 197 -22.80 -9.49 -5.23
CA THR A 197 -22.80 -10.97 -5.28
C THR A 197 -23.04 -11.58 -3.88
N PHE A 198 -22.40 -11.03 -2.85
CA PHE A 198 -22.54 -11.50 -1.47
C PHE A 198 -23.89 -11.14 -0.84
N MET A 199 -24.35 -9.90 -1.03
CA MET A 199 -25.49 -9.33 -0.31
C MET A 199 -26.83 -9.53 -1.01
N ILE A 200 -26.86 -9.51 -2.35
CA ILE A 200 -28.07 -9.63 -3.16
C ILE A 200 -28.20 -11.04 -3.72
N SER A 201 -27.18 -11.54 -4.44
CA SER A 201 -27.22 -12.91 -4.98
C SER A 201 -26.99 -13.99 -3.91
N GLY A 202 -26.49 -13.62 -2.71
CA GLY A 202 -26.31 -14.54 -1.58
C GLY A 202 -25.21 -15.59 -1.74
N LEU A 203 -24.31 -15.43 -2.72
CA LEU A 203 -23.27 -16.42 -3.05
C LEU A 203 -21.91 -16.02 -2.50
N THR A 204 -21.30 -16.87 -1.67
CA THR A 204 -19.96 -16.63 -1.09
C THR A 204 -18.87 -17.58 -1.58
N THR A 205 -19.24 -18.68 -2.24
CA THR A 205 -18.31 -19.79 -2.58
C THR A 205 -17.53 -19.60 -3.87
N ASN A 206 -18.07 -18.85 -4.84
CA ASN A 206 -17.40 -18.54 -6.10
C ASN A 206 -17.42 -17.01 -6.35
N PRO A 207 -16.41 -16.27 -5.84
CA PRO A 207 -16.44 -14.81 -5.81
C PRO A 207 -16.43 -14.15 -7.20
N HIS A 208 -15.95 -14.85 -8.24
CA HIS A 208 -15.93 -14.40 -9.64
C HIS A 208 -16.81 -15.26 -10.56
N GLY A 209 -17.85 -15.88 -9.98
CA GLY A 209 -18.79 -16.78 -10.66
C GLY A 209 -19.75 -16.08 -11.65
N LYS A 210 -20.81 -16.79 -12.07
CA LYS A 210 -21.81 -16.27 -13.02
C LYS A 210 -22.44 -14.95 -12.56
N GLU A 211 -22.80 -14.86 -11.29
CA GLU A 211 -23.41 -13.67 -10.68
C GLU A 211 -22.47 -12.47 -10.71
N PHE A 212 -21.23 -12.64 -10.27
CA PHE A 212 -20.21 -11.59 -10.37
C PHE A 212 -20.04 -11.11 -11.81
N LYS A 213 -19.95 -12.03 -12.78
CA LYS A 213 -19.82 -11.67 -14.21
C LYS A 213 -21.03 -10.90 -14.73
N SER A 214 -22.23 -11.20 -14.24
CA SER A 214 -23.45 -10.44 -14.54
C SER A 214 -23.37 -9.01 -14.01
N TRP A 215 -23.03 -8.84 -12.73
CA TRP A 215 -22.82 -7.53 -12.09
C TRP A 215 -21.71 -6.73 -12.78
N ALA A 216 -20.55 -7.36 -13.03
CA ALA A 216 -19.41 -6.75 -13.73
C ALA A 216 -19.76 -6.30 -15.15
N SER A 217 -20.56 -7.08 -15.88
CA SER A 217 -21.06 -6.72 -17.21
C SER A 217 -22.03 -5.54 -17.14
N LYS A 218 -22.93 -5.51 -16.15
CA LYS A 218 -23.85 -4.37 -15.91
C LYS A 218 -23.07 -3.09 -15.57
N CYS A 219 -22.08 -3.16 -14.68
CA CYS A 219 -21.19 -2.07 -14.33
C CYS A 219 -20.43 -1.54 -15.55
N SER A 220 -19.77 -2.42 -16.30
CA SER A 220 -18.98 -2.04 -17.48
C SER A 220 -19.82 -1.43 -18.59
N ARG A 221 -21.09 -1.86 -18.73
CA ARG A 221 -22.02 -1.28 -19.72
C ARG A 221 -22.47 0.13 -19.32
N ILE A 222 -22.80 0.36 -18.05
CA ILE A 222 -23.32 1.66 -17.59
C ILE A 222 -22.19 2.69 -17.46
N PHE A 223 -21.07 2.30 -16.86
CA PHE A 223 -19.95 3.20 -16.57
C PHE A 223 -18.79 3.12 -17.57
N GLY A 224 -18.92 2.35 -18.66
CA GLY A 224 -17.88 2.22 -19.68
C GLY A 224 -17.46 3.56 -20.31
N HIS A 225 -18.38 4.53 -20.38
CA HIS A 225 -18.10 5.90 -20.83
C HIS A 225 -17.07 6.66 -19.96
N ARG A 226 -16.85 6.23 -18.71
CA ARG A 226 -15.82 6.74 -17.77
C ARG A 226 -14.53 5.91 -17.77
N GLY A 227 -14.38 4.97 -18.71
CA GLY A 227 -13.24 4.05 -18.74
C GLY A 227 -13.32 2.91 -17.72
N ILE A 228 -14.52 2.61 -17.19
CA ILE A 228 -14.72 1.54 -16.21
C ILE A 228 -14.99 0.21 -16.91
N HIS A 229 -14.09 -0.77 -16.71
CA HIS A 229 -14.23 -2.11 -17.24
C HIS A 229 -13.88 -3.16 -16.18
N VAL A 230 -14.91 -3.76 -15.60
CA VAL A 230 -14.77 -4.73 -14.50
C VAL A 230 -14.45 -6.11 -15.06
N THR A 231 -13.21 -6.54 -14.88
CA THR A 231 -12.73 -7.89 -15.21
C THR A 231 -12.68 -8.78 -13.98
N THR A 232 -12.61 -10.11 -14.15
CA THR A 232 -12.46 -11.05 -13.02
C THR A 232 -11.03 -11.13 -12.48
N LYS A 233 -10.02 -10.74 -13.28
CA LYS A 233 -8.62 -10.65 -12.86
C LYS A 233 -8.25 -9.20 -12.58
N HIS A 234 -7.43 -8.96 -11.57
CA HIS A 234 -6.93 -7.62 -11.22
C HIS A 234 -5.82 -7.16 -12.19
N ALA A 235 -6.19 -6.85 -13.43
CA ALA A 235 -5.26 -6.46 -14.50
C ALA A 235 -4.92 -4.95 -14.44
N TYR A 236 -4.09 -4.54 -13.47
CA TYR A 236 -3.61 -3.16 -13.34
C TYR A 236 -2.08 -3.09 -13.42
N GLU A 237 -1.54 -2.11 -14.13
CA GLU A 237 -0.09 -1.85 -14.17
C GLU A 237 0.36 -1.14 -12.88
N ILE A 238 0.66 -1.92 -11.84
CA ILE A 238 1.10 -1.41 -10.54
C ILE A 238 2.47 -0.72 -10.67
N ASP A 239 2.55 0.58 -10.35
CA ASP A 239 3.85 1.25 -10.29
C ASP A 239 4.59 0.95 -8.98
N PHE A 240 5.43 -0.08 -9.02
CA PHE A 240 6.27 -0.45 -7.91
C PHE A 240 7.37 0.59 -7.66
N LYS A 241 7.38 1.16 -6.45
CA LYS A 241 8.40 2.11 -5.98
C LYS A 241 9.83 1.56 -6.09
N TYR A 242 10.00 0.26 -5.85
CA TYR A 242 11.29 -0.41 -6.00
C TYR A 242 11.21 -1.57 -7.00
N LYS A 243 12.19 -1.63 -7.90
CA LYS A 243 12.38 -2.71 -8.86
C LYS A 243 13.84 -3.16 -8.82
N TRP A 244 14.08 -4.45 -8.89
CA TRP A 244 15.39 -5.07 -9.06
C TRP A 244 15.34 -6.02 -10.25
N GLU A 245 16.47 -6.27 -10.88
CA GLU A 245 16.63 -7.19 -11.99
C GLU A 245 17.83 -8.09 -11.71
N CYS A 246 17.73 -9.38 -12.02
CA CYS A 246 18.90 -10.25 -11.96
C CYS A 246 19.87 -9.93 -13.11
N THR A 247 21.16 -9.81 -12.80
CA THR A 247 22.20 -9.55 -13.81
C THR A 247 22.27 -10.62 -14.90
N ASP A 248 21.97 -11.86 -14.53
CA ASP A 248 22.31 -13.04 -15.34
C ASP A 248 21.09 -13.52 -16.14
N CYS A 249 19.95 -13.75 -15.47
CA CYS A 249 18.71 -14.21 -16.11
C CYS A 249 17.67 -13.12 -16.37
N ARG A 250 17.94 -11.86 -16.00
CA ARG A 250 17.04 -10.69 -16.16
C ARG A 250 15.65 -10.82 -15.51
N LEU A 251 15.49 -11.73 -14.55
CA LEU A 251 14.25 -11.85 -13.79
C LEU A 251 14.01 -10.59 -12.94
N GLU A 252 12.87 -9.93 -13.16
CA GLU A 252 12.47 -8.73 -12.43
C GLU A 252 11.81 -9.07 -11.08
N TYR A 253 12.23 -8.37 -10.03
CA TYR A 253 11.61 -8.37 -8.70
C TYR A 253 11.04 -6.99 -8.41
N LYS A 254 9.75 -6.90 -8.10
CA LYS A 254 9.03 -5.62 -7.94
C LYS A 254 8.38 -5.55 -6.55
N ARG A 255 8.61 -4.46 -5.79
CA ARG A 255 8.11 -4.26 -4.40
C ARG A 255 7.80 -2.78 -4.11
N HIS A 256 6.90 -2.52 -3.16
CA HIS A 256 6.61 -1.16 -2.68
C HIS A 256 7.55 -0.69 -1.55
N SER A 257 8.29 -1.60 -0.92
CA SER A 257 9.32 -1.34 0.11
C SER A 257 10.71 -1.72 -0.40
N ARG A 258 11.77 -1.15 0.19
CA ARG A 258 13.17 -1.48 -0.13
C ARG A 258 13.62 -2.76 0.60
N SER A 259 12.87 -3.84 0.46
CA SER A 259 13.07 -5.08 1.24
C SER A 259 14.14 -6.02 0.68
N ILE A 260 14.55 -5.85 -0.58
CA ILE A 260 15.62 -6.65 -1.18
C ILE A 260 16.97 -5.95 -0.96
N ASP A 261 17.73 -6.46 0.00
CA ASP A 261 19.16 -6.19 0.13
C ASP A 261 19.93 -7.02 -0.91
N THR A 262 20.59 -6.33 -1.84
CA THR A 262 21.33 -6.94 -2.95
C THR A 262 22.63 -7.62 -2.50
N GLN A 263 23.14 -7.30 -1.30
CA GLN A 263 24.31 -7.99 -0.75
C GLN A 263 23.92 -9.36 -0.20
N ARG A 264 22.76 -9.47 0.47
CA ARG A 264 22.29 -10.69 1.14
C ARG A 264 21.44 -11.59 0.25
N HIS A 265 20.59 -11.02 -0.58
CA HIS A 265 19.67 -11.79 -1.42
C HIS A 265 20.26 -12.05 -2.81
N ARG A 266 19.77 -13.10 -3.47
CA ARG A 266 20.15 -13.53 -4.82
C ARG A 266 18.91 -13.94 -5.61
N CYS A 267 19.04 -14.09 -6.92
CA CYS A 267 17.95 -14.55 -7.76
C CYS A 267 17.49 -15.96 -7.35
N GLY A 268 16.18 -16.14 -7.15
CA GLY A 268 15.58 -17.44 -6.80
C GLY A 268 15.71 -18.51 -7.89
N THR A 269 15.97 -18.13 -9.15
CA THR A 269 16.07 -19.05 -10.29
C THR A 269 17.52 -19.46 -10.57
N CYS A 270 18.41 -18.49 -10.77
CA CYS A 270 19.81 -18.76 -11.18
C CYS A 270 20.85 -18.53 -10.07
N LYS A 271 20.44 -18.02 -8.88
CA LYS A 271 21.32 -17.58 -7.78
C LYS A 271 22.25 -16.40 -8.13
N GLY A 272 22.08 -15.80 -9.32
CA GLY A 272 22.76 -14.60 -9.76
C GLY A 272 22.50 -13.36 -8.91
N GLU A 273 23.32 -12.33 -9.12
CA GLU A 273 23.20 -11.06 -8.38
C GLU A 273 21.94 -10.28 -8.77
N LEU A 274 21.45 -9.45 -7.85
CA LEU A 274 20.29 -8.58 -8.06
C LEU A 274 20.75 -7.12 -8.08
N LYS A 275 20.41 -6.39 -9.13
CA LYS A 275 20.68 -4.94 -9.25
C LYS A 275 19.38 -4.16 -9.05
N GLN A 276 19.37 -3.16 -8.16
CA GLN A 276 18.23 -2.25 -8.05
C GLN A 276 18.14 -1.36 -9.30
N VAL A 277 17.00 -1.40 -9.99
CA VAL A 277 16.70 -0.64 -11.22
C VAL A 277 15.87 0.61 -10.90
N LYS A 278 14.89 0.51 -10.00
CA LYS A 278 14.04 1.64 -9.55
C LYS A 278 14.05 1.77 -8.02
N PRO A 279 14.10 3.01 -7.46
CA PRO A 279 14.67 4.18 -8.12
C PRO A 279 16.12 3.84 -8.55
N ALA A 280 16.62 4.51 -9.59
CA ALA A 280 18.01 4.35 -10.01
C ALA A 280 18.91 4.49 -8.77
N PRO A 281 19.87 3.58 -8.55
CA PRO A 281 20.80 3.73 -7.45
C PRO A 281 21.48 5.09 -7.59
N ARG A 282 21.31 5.96 -6.58
CA ARG A 282 22.28 7.04 -6.38
C ARG A 282 23.62 6.32 -6.29
N ALA A 283 24.50 6.57 -7.26
CA ALA A 283 25.80 5.91 -7.34
C ALA A 283 26.44 5.97 -5.96
N ASN A 284 26.92 4.83 -5.45
CA ASN A 284 27.32 4.72 -4.05
C ASN A 284 28.52 5.63 -3.76
N VAL A 285 28.23 6.85 -3.29
CA VAL A 285 29.18 7.76 -2.62
C VAL A 285 29.72 7.14 -1.30
N ALA A 286 29.30 5.91 -0.99
CA ALA A 286 29.81 5.09 0.10
C ALA A 286 31.19 4.47 -0.18
N ASN A 287 31.52 4.11 -1.43
CA ASN A 287 32.74 3.35 -1.76
C ASN A 287 33.77 4.10 -2.63
N ASN A 288 33.57 5.40 -2.84
CA ASN A 288 34.66 6.28 -3.32
C ASN A 288 34.74 7.52 -2.41
N LYS A 289 35.20 7.31 -1.17
CA LYS A 289 35.66 8.41 -0.29
C LYS A 289 37.04 8.92 -0.74
N GLY A 290 37.14 9.27 -2.02
CA GLY A 290 38.27 9.99 -2.61
C GLY A 290 37.91 11.47 -2.79
N ALA A 291 38.15 12.27 -1.75
CA ALA A 291 38.31 13.73 -1.74
C ALA A 291 37.31 14.72 -2.40
N SER A 292 36.39 14.35 -3.31
CA SER A 292 35.66 15.31 -4.16
C SER A 292 34.12 15.29 -4.08
N GLY A 293 33.54 14.48 -3.18
CA GLY A 293 32.08 14.31 -3.06
C GLY A 293 31.35 15.19 -2.04
N GLN A 294 32.02 16.15 -1.40
CA GLN A 294 31.41 17.04 -0.40
C GLN A 294 30.95 18.35 -1.05
N SER A 295 29.73 18.80 -0.72
CA SER A 295 29.27 20.13 -1.12
C SER A 295 30.15 21.21 -0.47
N GLU A 296 30.36 22.34 -1.16
CA GLU A 296 31.09 23.51 -0.65
C GLU A 296 30.61 23.91 0.76
N TYR A 297 29.29 23.89 0.98
CA TYR A 297 28.67 24.13 2.29
C TYR A 297 29.04 23.07 3.35
N GLN A 298 29.18 21.80 2.96
CA GLN A 298 29.55 20.72 3.89
C GLN A 298 31.02 20.79 4.30
N LEU A 299 31.90 21.29 3.42
CA LEU A 299 33.29 21.59 3.76
C LEU A 299 33.34 22.78 4.71
N PHE A 300 32.69 23.89 4.35
CA PHE A 300 32.59 25.09 5.19
C PHE A 300 32.04 24.78 6.59
N VAL A 301 30.95 24.02 6.69
CA VAL A 301 30.39 23.60 7.97
C VAL A 301 31.39 22.77 8.77
N LYS A 302 32.10 21.82 8.15
CA LYS A 302 33.09 20.97 8.83
C LYS A 302 34.26 21.79 9.41
N ASP A 303 34.71 22.80 8.68
CA ASP A 303 35.84 23.64 9.09
C ASP A 303 35.41 24.64 10.17
N GLN A 304 34.27 25.31 9.99
CA GLN A 304 33.72 26.25 10.97
C GLN A 304 33.19 25.55 12.25
N MET A 305 32.76 24.30 12.18
CA MET A 305 32.29 23.54 13.36
C MET A 305 33.38 23.34 14.40
N LYS A 306 34.64 23.22 13.98
CA LYS A 306 35.77 23.12 14.91
C LYS A 306 36.01 24.46 15.63
N LEU A 307 36.08 25.54 14.85
CA LEU A 307 36.34 26.89 15.35
C LEU A 307 35.24 27.37 16.30
N VAL A 308 33.97 27.36 15.85
CA VAL A 308 32.84 27.88 16.64
C VAL A 308 32.60 27.05 17.90
N LYS A 309 32.88 25.73 17.88
CA LYS A 309 32.80 24.88 19.09
C LYS A 309 33.96 25.09 20.06
N GLN A 310 35.13 25.50 19.58
CA GLN A 310 36.27 25.86 20.43
C GLN A 310 36.08 27.25 21.05
N GLU A 311 35.50 28.20 20.31
CA GLU A 311 35.10 29.53 20.78
C GLU A 311 33.92 29.46 21.77
N ASN A 312 33.03 28.47 21.64
CA ASN A 312 31.79 28.35 22.41
C ASN A 312 31.59 26.91 22.93
N PRO A 313 32.36 26.46 23.94
CA PRO A 313 32.31 25.08 24.44
C PRO A 313 30.96 24.72 25.09
N ASP A 314 30.32 25.69 25.78
CA ASP A 314 29.08 25.48 26.56
C ASP A 314 27.79 25.71 25.75
N VAL A 315 27.90 26.13 24.48
CA VAL A 315 26.73 26.43 23.64
C VAL A 315 26.19 25.15 22.99
N PRO A 316 24.87 24.87 23.05
CA PRO A 316 24.30 23.67 22.46
C PRO A 316 24.52 23.63 20.94
N GLN A 317 24.81 22.43 20.43
CA GLN A 317 25.17 22.17 19.02
C GLN A 317 24.20 22.79 17.99
N ARG A 318 22.92 22.92 18.34
CA ARG A 318 21.89 23.57 17.52
C ARG A 318 22.20 25.05 17.23
N GLU A 319 22.61 25.81 18.23
CA GLU A 319 22.92 27.23 18.06
C GLU A 319 24.29 27.41 17.37
N ILE A 320 25.26 26.54 17.62
CA ILE A 320 26.53 26.47 16.85
C ILE A 320 26.24 26.31 15.35
N LEU A 321 25.38 25.36 14.97
CA LEU A 321 25.01 25.15 13.55
C LEU A 321 24.28 26.35 12.94
N LYS A 322 23.47 27.07 13.73
CA LYS A 322 22.78 28.29 13.31
C LYS A 322 23.75 29.46 13.09
N MET A 323 24.76 29.62 13.96
CA MET A 323 25.85 30.59 13.78
C MET A 323 26.65 30.30 12.49
N ILE A 324 26.97 29.03 12.24
CA ILE A 324 27.68 28.60 11.02
C ILE A 324 26.83 28.87 9.76
N ALA A 325 25.53 28.60 9.80
CA ALA A 325 24.61 28.92 8.70
C ALA A 325 24.54 30.44 8.42
N GLY A 326 24.61 31.28 9.47
CA GLY A 326 24.76 32.73 9.35
C GLY A 326 26.07 33.13 8.66
N LYS A 327 27.22 32.66 9.18
CA LYS A 327 28.55 32.90 8.58
C LYS A 327 28.59 32.52 7.08
N TRP A 328 27.95 31.40 6.69
CA TRP A 328 27.83 30.98 5.29
C TRP A 328 26.99 31.92 4.43
N ALA A 329 25.85 32.40 4.94
CA ALA A 329 24.98 33.31 4.21
C ALA A 329 25.67 34.64 3.92
N ASP A 330 26.45 35.16 4.87
CA ASP A 330 27.19 36.41 4.70
C ASP A 330 28.41 36.24 3.78
N GLU A 331 29.09 35.08 3.84
CA GLU A 331 30.14 34.72 2.88
C GLU A 331 29.61 34.68 1.43
N LYS A 332 28.42 34.08 1.21
CA LYS A 332 27.79 34.10 -0.12
C LYS A 332 27.31 35.48 -0.58
N LYS A 333 26.92 36.38 0.34
CA LYS A 333 26.65 37.80 0.00
C LYS A 333 27.94 38.52 -0.41
N LYS A 334 29.05 38.33 0.32
CA LYS A 334 30.36 38.92 0.00
C LYS A 334 30.87 38.45 -1.36
N GLN A 335 30.81 37.15 -1.65
CA GLN A 335 31.19 36.59 -2.95
C GLN A 335 30.33 37.15 -4.10
N LYS A 336 29.05 37.42 -3.87
CA LYS A 336 28.17 38.05 -4.86
C LYS A 336 28.55 39.51 -5.13
N ASN A 337 28.85 40.29 -4.10
CA ASN A 337 29.24 41.70 -4.23
C ASN A 337 30.65 41.87 -4.84
N ALA A 338 31.61 41.00 -4.49
CA ALA A 338 32.95 41.01 -5.07
C ALA A 338 32.95 40.70 -6.59
N ARG A 339 31.99 39.87 -7.03
CA ARG A 339 31.84 39.49 -8.45
C ARG A 339 31.07 40.52 -9.29
N SER A 340 30.48 41.54 -8.68
CA SER A 340 29.89 42.69 -9.38
C SER A 340 30.84 43.88 -9.53
N HIS A 341 31.91 43.98 -8.72
CA HIS A 341 32.92 45.04 -8.86
C HIS A 341 34.08 44.70 -9.81
N THR A 342 34.14 43.47 -10.33
CA THR A 342 35.26 42.99 -11.17
C THR A 342 35.01 43.09 -12.68
N THR A 343 33.93 43.76 -13.11
CA THR A 343 33.51 43.87 -14.52
C THR A 343 33.65 45.26 -15.13
N GLU A 344 34.10 46.28 -14.39
CA GLU A 344 34.18 47.67 -14.88
C GLU A 344 35.62 48.15 -15.21
N ASP A 345 36.67 47.51 -14.66
CA ASP A 345 38.07 47.92 -14.85
C ASP A 345 38.82 47.15 -15.98
N THR A 346 38.26 47.07 -17.20
CA THR A 346 39.02 46.53 -18.37
C THR A 346 38.58 47.09 -19.73
N VAL A 347 38.33 48.41 -19.84
CA VAL A 347 38.27 49.08 -21.17
C VAL A 347 38.83 50.53 -21.09
N ILE A 348 40.16 50.69 -21.04
CA ILE A 348 40.83 51.91 -21.51
C ILE A 348 42.12 51.47 -22.25
N GLY A 349 42.25 51.82 -23.52
CA GLY A 349 43.44 51.43 -24.30
C GLY A 349 43.31 51.37 -25.81
N LYS A 350 42.52 52.24 -26.45
CA LYS A 350 42.69 52.53 -27.89
C LYS A 350 42.30 53.97 -28.23
N GLN A 351 43.26 54.65 -28.83
CA GLN A 351 43.23 56.02 -29.33
C GLN A 351 42.31 56.13 -30.56
N PRO A 352 41.47 57.19 -30.66
CA PRO A 352 40.84 57.58 -31.91
C PRO A 352 41.64 58.70 -32.58
N ASP A 353 41.91 58.55 -33.88
CA ASP A 353 42.44 59.63 -34.72
C ASP A 353 41.28 60.44 -35.35
N GLU A 354 41.57 61.70 -35.69
CA GLU A 354 40.67 62.71 -36.25
C GLU A 354 39.86 62.28 -37.50
N ALA A 355 38.54 62.53 -37.49
CA ALA A 355 37.79 62.94 -38.69
C ALA A 355 36.37 63.50 -38.36
N HIS A 356 36.18 64.77 -38.71
CA HIS A 356 34.91 65.46 -38.98
C HIS A 356 33.72 64.58 -39.47
N PHE A 357 32.52 64.78 -38.91
CA PHE A 357 31.40 65.38 -39.69
C PHE A 357 30.29 65.97 -38.79
N THR A 358 29.39 66.75 -39.39
CA THR A 358 28.55 67.79 -38.77
C THR A 358 27.15 67.36 -38.32
N THR A 359 26.69 67.97 -37.22
CA THR A 359 25.31 68.45 -36.94
C THR A 359 24.09 67.55 -37.24
N LYS A 360 23.23 67.35 -36.23
CA LYS A 360 21.91 68.02 -36.22
C LYS A 360 21.33 68.13 -34.80
N LEU A 361 20.88 69.32 -34.44
CA LEU A 361 20.06 69.61 -33.26
C LEU A 361 18.61 69.75 -33.74
N MET A 362 17.64 69.16 -33.04
CA MET A 362 16.20 69.48 -32.97
C MET A 362 15.40 68.23 -32.61
N ASP A 363 14.74 68.27 -31.45
CA ASP A 363 13.40 67.70 -31.24
C ASP A 363 12.78 68.49 -30.07
N ASP A 364 11.61 69.06 -30.30
CA ASP A 364 10.89 69.90 -29.34
C ASP A 364 9.38 69.66 -29.51
N LEU A 365 8.65 69.52 -28.39
CA LEU A 365 7.18 69.45 -28.28
C LEU A 365 6.51 68.18 -28.90
N THR A 366 5.40 67.63 -28.41
CA THR A 366 4.40 68.12 -27.41
C THR A 366 3.65 66.94 -26.76
N LEU A 367 2.89 67.23 -25.69
CA LEU A 367 1.98 66.31 -25.00
C LEU A 367 0.61 67.01 -24.79
N GLY A 368 -0.50 66.33 -25.09
CA GLY A 368 -1.90 66.83 -24.95
C GLY A 368 -2.43 67.54 -26.21
N ASP A 369 -3.66 67.32 -26.68
CA ASP A 369 -4.76 66.45 -26.20
C ASP A 369 -5.05 65.26 -27.14
#